data_AF-A0A9W6Y5J5-F1
#
_entry.id   AF-A0A9W6Y5J5-F1
#
_cell.length_a   1.000
_cell.length_b   1.000
_cell.length_c   1.000
_cell.angle_alpha   90.00
_cell.angle_beta   90.00
_cell.angle_gamma   90.00
#
_symmetry.space_group_name_H-M   'P 1'
#
loop_
_entity.id
_entity.type
_entity.pdbx_description
1 polymer ?
#
loop_
_entity_poly.entity_id
_entity_poly.type
_entity_poly.pdbx_seq_one_letter_code
_entity_poly.pdbx_strand_id
1 'polypeptide(L)'
;MERGRANLLAKYGRQTIERHDVFSTAKDAKDFLKAYAFNQNKSFHQPVSSDHKKVAECTSESACVWHVTLTKKAESKAGSKRKNAKNSFCPEKAWFVSAMFLGHSPGCDCRVPPPA
;
A
#
# COMPACT_ATOMS: atom_id res chain seq x y z
N MET A 1 24.98 -11.39 1.83
CA MET A 1 23.87 -10.47 2.17
C MET A 1 23.80 -9.42 1.09
N GLU A 2 22.74 -9.38 0.27
CA GLU A 2 22.58 -8.32 -0.74
C GLU A 2 22.46 -6.97 -0.02
N ARG A 3 23.44 -6.07 -0.21
CA ARG A 3 23.40 -4.72 0.37
C ARG A 3 22.20 -3.99 -0.22
N GLY A 4 21.21 -3.66 0.61
CA GLY A 4 20.17 -2.70 0.29
C GLY A 4 18.74 -3.14 0.62
N ARG A 5 18.39 -4.43 0.51
CA ARG A 5 17.00 -4.87 0.72
C ARG A 5 16.57 -4.72 2.18
N ALA A 6 15.39 -4.16 2.41
CA ALA A 6 14.79 -4.04 3.74
C ALA A 6 14.30 -5.42 4.22
N ASN A 7 14.63 -5.80 5.46
CA ASN A 7 14.03 -6.99 6.08
C ASN A 7 12.58 -6.67 6.51
N LEU A 8 11.63 -6.89 5.59
CA LEU A 8 10.21 -6.57 5.80
C LEU A 8 9.60 -7.37 6.94
N LEU A 9 9.97 -8.64 7.07
CA LEU A 9 9.47 -9.50 8.14
C LEU A 9 9.91 -8.97 9.51
N ALA A 10 11.18 -8.63 9.67
CA ALA A 10 11.69 -8.11 10.93
C ALA A 10 11.10 -6.74 11.30
N LYS A 11 10.84 -5.86 10.32
CA LYS A 11 10.37 -4.49 10.58
C LYS A 11 8.85 -4.37 10.66
N TYR A 12 8.12 -5.11 9.83
CA TYR A 12 6.67 -4.96 9.64
C TYR A 12 5.88 -6.23 9.94
N GLY A 13 6.55 -7.34 10.30
CA GLY A 13 5.91 -8.63 10.59
C GLY A 13 5.38 -9.36 9.36
N ARG A 14 5.64 -8.86 8.14
CA ARG A 14 5.13 -9.42 6.89
C ARG A 14 6.13 -9.26 5.75
N GLN A 15 6.12 -10.19 4.81
CA GLN A 15 7.01 -10.16 3.63
C GLN A 15 6.34 -9.60 2.38
N THR A 16 5.04 -9.79 2.24
CA THR A 16 4.22 -9.40 1.09
C THR A 16 3.11 -8.45 1.53
N ILE A 17 2.47 -7.81 0.55
CA ILE A 17 1.23 -7.07 0.74
C ILE A 17 0.07 -7.88 0.19
N GLU A 18 -1.04 -7.91 0.90
CA GLU A 18 -2.24 -8.65 0.52
C GLU A 18 -3.50 -7.78 0.61
N ARG A 19 -4.57 -8.24 -0.03
CA ARG A 19 -5.87 -7.58 0.08
C ARG A 19 -6.35 -7.70 1.52
N HIS A 20 -6.92 -6.62 2.06
CA HIS A 20 -7.35 -6.50 3.46
C HIS A 20 -6.22 -6.39 4.50
N ASP A 21 -4.96 -6.28 4.08
CA ASP A 21 -3.89 -5.89 4.99
C ASP A 21 -4.24 -4.58 5.70
N VAL A 22 -4.10 -4.58 7.03
CA VAL A 22 -4.44 -3.46 7.89
C VAL A 22 -3.18 -2.71 8.34
N PHE A 23 -3.31 -1.39 8.43
CA PHE A 23 -2.31 -0.46 8.93
C PHE A 23 -2.96 0.52 9.89
N SER A 24 -2.32 0.75 11.03
CA SER A 24 -2.80 1.70 12.04
C SER A 24 -2.88 3.12 11.48
N THR A 25 -1.88 3.52 10.68
CA THR A 25 -1.85 4.84 10.04
C THR A 25 -1.54 4.75 8.56
N ALA A 26 -1.90 5.81 7.82
CA ALA A 26 -1.49 5.96 6.43
C ALA A 26 0.03 6.02 6.25
N LYS A 27 0.75 6.52 7.27
CA LYS A 27 2.20 6.62 7.24
C LYS A 27 2.82 5.23 7.29
N ASP A 28 2.33 4.35 8.17
CA ASP A 28 2.80 2.96 8.27
C ASP A 28 2.58 2.22 6.96
N ALA A 29 1.40 2.39 6.35
CA ALA A 29 1.11 1.81 5.05
C ALA A 29 2.07 2.31 3.95
N LYS A 30 2.36 3.62 3.93
CA LYS A 30 3.31 4.21 2.97
C LYS A 30 4.74 3.70 3.19
N ASP A 31 5.20 3.64 4.43
CA ASP A 31 6.56 3.22 4.77
C ASP A 31 6.79 1.74 4.45
N PHE A 32 5.77 0.90 4.69
CA PHE A 32 5.78 -0.49 4.26
C PHE A 32 5.81 -0.61 2.73
N LEU A 33 4.91 0.08 2.02
CA LEU A 33 4.87 0.07 0.55
C LEU A 33 6.19 0.52 -0.08
N LYS A 34 6.84 1.54 0.49
CA LYS A 34 8.17 2.00 0.04
C LYS A 34 9.23 0.91 0.18
N ALA A 35 9.28 0.26 1.34
CA ALA A 35 10.24 -0.82 1.58
C ALA A 35 9.95 -2.04 0.69
N TYR A 36 8.68 -2.37 0.48
CA TYR A 36 8.25 -3.45 -0.40
C TYR A 36 8.62 -3.19 -1.86
N ALA A 37 8.27 -2.03 -2.40
CA ALA A 37 8.62 -1.64 -3.76
C ALA A 37 10.14 -1.58 -3.95
N PHE A 38 10.87 -1.05 -2.96
CA PHE A 38 12.33 -1.04 -2.96
C PHE A 38 12.93 -2.45 -3.09
N ASN A 39 12.42 -3.43 -2.34
CA ASN A 39 12.89 -4.81 -2.44
C ASN A 39 12.65 -5.43 -3.81
N GLN A 40 11.63 -4.97 -4.54
CA GLN A 40 11.34 -5.38 -5.91
C GLN A 40 12.14 -4.60 -6.96
N ASN A 41 13.00 -3.67 -6.54
CA ASN A 41 13.68 -2.71 -7.40
C ASN A 41 12.71 -1.86 -8.22
N LYS A 42 11.58 -1.47 -7.59
CA LYS A 42 10.48 -0.72 -8.19
C LYS A 42 10.20 0.56 -7.41
N SER A 43 9.70 1.56 -8.12
CA SER A 43 9.30 2.86 -7.56
C SER A 43 7.82 3.12 -7.80
N PHE A 44 7.20 3.88 -6.91
CA PHE A 44 5.81 4.34 -7.06
C PHE A 44 5.67 5.80 -6.65
N HIS A 45 4.65 6.46 -7.17
CA HIS A 45 4.16 7.76 -6.71
C HIS A 45 2.76 7.60 -6.10
N GLN A 46 2.28 8.62 -5.37
CA GLN A 46 0.93 8.62 -4.82
C GLN A 46 0.10 9.76 -5.42
N PRO A 47 -0.59 9.54 -6.54
CA PRO A 47 -1.31 10.61 -7.22
C PRO A 47 -2.59 10.99 -6.47
N VAL A 48 -3.19 10.03 -5.77
CA VAL A 48 -4.37 10.25 -4.91
C VAL A 48 -3.95 10.15 -3.46
N SER A 49 -4.14 11.25 -2.72
CA SER A 49 -3.97 11.28 -1.28
C SER A 49 -5.06 12.15 -0.64
N SER A 50 -6.23 11.55 -0.40
CA SER A 50 -7.31 12.16 0.38
C SER A 50 -7.37 11.58 1.80
N ASP A 51 -8.22 12.16 2.65
CA ASP A 51 -8.43 11.72 4.03
C ASP A 51 -8.94 10.28 4.17
N HIS A 52 -9.60 9.77 3.13
CA HIS A 52 -10.24 8.46 3.15
C HIS A 52 -9.69 7.47 2.12
N LYS A 53 -8.90 7.94 1.15
CA LYS A 53 -8.37 7.10 0.07
C LYS A 53 -6.95 7.53 -0.30
N LYS A 54 -6.06 6.55 -0.41
CA LYS A 54 -4.70 6.73 -0.93
C LYS A 54 -4.47 5.72 -2.03
N VAL A 55 -3.88 6.15 -3.15
CA VAL A 55 -3.49 5.25 -4.23
C VAL A 55 -2.00 5.39 -4.44
N ALA A 56 -1.30 4.27 -4.53
CA ALA A 56 0.10 4.19 -4.94
C ALA A 56 0.14 3.51 -6.32
N GLU A 57 0.85 4.10 -7.27
CA GLU A 57 0.94 3.65 -8.66
C GLU A 57 2.40 3.67 -9.11
N CYS A 58 2.81 2.71 -9.94
CA CYS A 58 4.19 2.65 -10.44
C CYS A 58 4.53 3.93 -11.22
N THR A 59 5.76 4.41 -11.07
CA THR A 59 6.21 5.67 -11.73
C THR A 59 6.62 5.50 -13.19
N SER A 60 6.28 4.37 -13.82
CA SER A 60 6.70 4.09 -15.19
C SER A 60 5.92 4.98 -16.14
N GLU A 61 6.60 5.50 -17.17
CA GLU A 61 5.93 6.26 -18.22
C GLU A 61 5.12 5.33 -19.15
N SER A 62 5.52 4.05 -19.23
CA SER A 62 4.70 3.01 -19.83
C SER A 62 3.47 2.74 -18.95
N ALA A 63 2.31 2.45 -19.57
CA ALA A 63 1.04 2.19 -18.89
C ALA A 63 1.10 0.94 -17.98
N CYS A 64 1.78 1.07 -16.85
CA CYS A 64 1.99 0.03 -15.88
C CYS A 64 0.76 -0.12 -14.99
N VAL A 65 0.19 -1.31 -14.95
CA VAL A 65 -1.04 -1.58 -14.19
C VAL A 65 -0.80 -1.74 -12.68
N TRP A 66 0.47 -1.73 -12.25
CA TRP A 66 0.83 -1.86 -10.83
C TRP A 66 0.24 -0.72 -10.01
N HIS A 67 -0.59 -1.07 -9.03
CA HIS A 67 -1.14 -0.13 -8.08
C HIS A 67 -1.58 -0.77 -6.77
N VAL A 68 -1.65 0.03 -5.71
CA VAL A 68 -2.24 -0.33 -4.42
C VAL A 68 -3.16 0.78 -3.96
N THR A 69 -4.42 0.45 -3.68
CA THR A 69 -5.39 1.36 -3.10
C THR A 69 -5.58 1.05 -1.63
N LEU A 70 -5.37 2.07 -0.80
CA LEU A 70 -5.65 2.06 0.63
C LEU A 70 -6.92 2.86 0.90
N THR A 71 -7.77 2.33 1.77
CA THR A 71 -9.00 2.99 2.22
C THR A 71 -9.00 3.11 3.72
N LYS A 72 -9.37 4.28 4.24
CA LYS A 72 -9.55 4.49 5.67
C LYS A 72 -10.93 3.98 6.08
N LYS A 73 -11.01 3.15 7.11
CA LYS A 73 -12.30 2.80 7.71
C LYS A 73 -12.87 4.02 8.44
N ALA A 74 -14.05 4.45 8.02
CA ALA A 74 -14.79 5.49 8.71
C ALA A 74 -15.17 5.03 10.13
N GLU A 75 -15.22 5.98 11.05
CA GLU A 75 -15.80 5.74 12.37
C GLU A 75 -17.29 5.49 12.22
N SER A 76 -17.81 4.50 12.95
CA SER A 76 -19.24 4.35 13.05
C SER A 76 -19.80 5.57 13.79
N LYS A 77 -20.76 6.25 13.17
CA LYS A 77 -21.50 7.32 13.87
C LYS A 77 -22.26 6.68 15.04
N ALA A 78 -22.15 7.27 16.23
CA ALA A 78 -22.96 6.89 17.39
C ALA A 78 -24.45 6.87 16.97
N GLY A 79 -25.10 5.70 17.06
CA GLY A 79 -26.49 5.48 16.66
C GLY A 79 -26.71 4.84 15.28
N SER A 80 -25.67 4.61 14.46
CA SER A 80 -25.82 3.89 13.19
C SER A 80 -25.95 2.38 13.41
N LYS A 81 -27.18 1.84 13.31
CA LYS A 81 -27.47 0.40 13.42
C LYS A 81 -26.87 -0.47 12.29
N ARG A 82 -26.37 0.14 11.21
CA ARG A 82 -25.75 -0.60 10.10
C ARG A 82 -24.27 -0.82 10.39
N LYS A 83 -23.95 -1.91 11.10
CA LYS A 83 -22.60 -2.47 11.08
C LYS A 83 -22.30 -2.86 9.62
N ASN A 84 -21.44 -2.12 8.94
CA ASN A 84 -20.99 -2.49 7.60
C ASN A 84 -20.10 -3.74 7.73
N ALA A 85 -20.73 -4.92 7.67
CA ALA A 85 -20.08 -6.20 7.88
C ALA A 85 -18.90 -6.45 6.92
N LYS A 86 -18.93 -5.82 5.74
CA LYS A 86 -17.90 -5.93 4.70
C LYS A 86 -16.51 -5.52 5.19
N ASN A 87 -16.41 -4.61 6.16
CA ASN A 87 -15.13 -4.11 6.69
C ASN A 87 -14.98 -4.39 8.19
N SER A 88 -15.62 -5.45 8.69
CA SER A 88 -15.55 -5.86 10.11
C SER A 88 -14.13 -6.22 10.55
N PHE A 89 -13.29 -6.71 9.64
CA PHE A 89 -11.89 -7.06 9.88
C PHE A 89 -10.99 -5.86 10.21
N CYS A 90 -11.32 -4.66 9.73
CA CYS A 90 -10.48 -3.48 9.89
C CYS A 90 -10.94 -2.67 11.12
N PRO A 91 -10.05 -2.23 12.02
CA PRO A 91 -10.40 -1.32 13.11
C PRO A 91 -10.87 0.05 12.60
N GLU A 92 -11.66 0.78 13.38
CA GLU A 92 -12.04 2.15 13.01
C GLU A 92 -10.82 3.07 12.92
N LYS A 93 -10.89 4.09 12.05
CA LYS A 93 -9.79 5.02 11.73
C LYS A 93 -8.54 4.38 11.11
N ALA A 94 -8.42 3.06 11.10
CA ALA A 94 -7.33 2.34 10.46
C ALA A 94 -7.46 2.34 8.93
N TRP A 95 -6.35 2.01 8.28
CA TRP A 95 -6.24 1.92 6.84
C TRP A 95 -6.16 0.46 6.43
N PHE A 96 -6.76 0.10 5.31
CA PHE A 96 -6.65 -1.24 4.76
C PHE A 96 -6.48 -1.24 3.23
N VAL A 97 -5.89 -2.30 2.70
CA VAL A 97 -5.78 -2.51 1.25
C VAL A 97 -7.14 -2.93 0.70
N SER A 98 -7.79 -2.04 -0.05
CA SER A 98 -9.12 -2.28 -0.62
C SER A 98 -9.07 -2.85 -2.04
N ALA A 99 -8.02 -2.50 -2.79
CA ALA A 99 -7.73 -2.99 -4.13
C ALA A 99 -6.22 -2.96 -4.40
N MET A 100 -5.73 -3.88 -5.21
CA MET A 100 -4.32 -3.96 -5.57
C MET A 100 -4.12 -4.76 -6.86
N PHE A 101 -3.14 -4.35 -7.64
CA PHE A 101 -2.53 -5.13 -8.72
C PHE A 101 -1.02 -5.01 -8.57
N LEU A 102 -0.35 -6.14 -8.34
CA LEU A 102 1.11 -6.18 -8.10
C LEU A 102 1.90 -6.59 -9.34
N GLY A 103 1.21 -6.95 -10.43
CA GLY A 103 1.85 -7.23 -11.71
C GLY A 103 2.34 -5.94 -12.34
N HIS A 104 3.63 -5.88 -12.68
CA HIS A 104 4.14 -4.85 -13.56
C HIS A 104 3.85 -5.22 -15.02
N SER A 105 3.46 -4.25 -15.84
CA SER A 105 3.29 -4.47 -17.27
C SER A 105 4.62 -4.88 -17.93
N PRO A 106 4.59 -5.69 -19.00
CA PRO A 106 5.78 -5.95 -19.80
C PRO A 106 6.41 -4.64 -20.29
N GLY A 107 7.73 -4.50 -20.16
CA GLY A 107 8.44 -3.26 -20.53
C GLY A 107 8.43 -2.17 -19.45
N CYS A 108 7.84 -2.42 -18.28
CA CYS A 108 7.85 -1.48 -17.16
C CYS A 108 9.28 -1.10 -16.74
N ASP A 109 9.61 0.17 -16.91
CA ASP A 109 10.90 0.78 -16.63
C ASP A 109 10.98 1.43 -15.24
N CYS A 110 9.89 1.43 -14.44
CA CYS A 110 9.97 1.99 -13.09
C CYS A 110 11.00 1.22 -12.27
N ARG A 111 11.98 1.96 -11.76
CA ARG A 111 13.09 1.47 -10.94
C ARG A 111 13.37 2.50 -9.87
N VAL A 112 13.79 2.02 -8.70
CA VAL A 112 14.34 2.93 -7.69
C VAL A 112 15.64 3.52 -8.27
N PRO A 113 15.81 4.86 -8.27
CA PRO A 113 17.07 5.46 -8.69
C PRO A 113 18.22 4.96 -7.79
N PRO A 114 19.43 4.76 -8.34
CA PRO A 114 20.58 4.37 -7.53
C PRO A 114 20.84 5.43 -6.44
N PRO A 115 21.28 5.03 -5.24
CA PRO A 115 21.74 6.00 -4.25
C PRO A 115 22.90 6.81 -4.85
N ALA A 116 22.79 8.14 -4.75
CA ALA A 116 23.82 9.08 -5.19
C ALA A 116 25.12 8.94 -4.38
#